data_AF-A0A1E3QEC5-F1
#
_entry.id   AF-A0A1E3QEC5-F1
#
_cell.length_a   1.000
_cell.length_b   1.000
_cell.length_c   1.000
_cell.angle_alpha   90.00
_cell.angle_beta   90.00
_cell.angle_gamma   90.00
#
_symmetry.space_group_name_H-M   'P 1'
#
loop_
_entity.id
_entity.type
_entity.pdbx_description
1 polymer ?
#
loop_
_entity_poly.entity_id
_entity_poly.type
_entity_poly.pdbx_seq_one_letter_code
_entity_poly.pdbx_strand_id
1 'polypeptide(L)'
;MEAAEKANVAAPLIKRLDLSRGDKFDTMLQGVLDVASLPDPLGNITFANRLDDGLELYRVTCPIGVLLVIFESRPEVIANITALAIKSGNAVILKGGKESFHSFAAISGLIREALEGTEIPPGAVQLIESRQEVSELLKQDKYIDLVVPRGSNELVRSIKSNTKIPVLGHADGLCSVYVHRDADVDMAARIVVDSKTNYVAACNAAESLLLQRSALQSHLPTIAKALIDAGVSLKVTPEISESLKQAGVEGTASATIASAEEKDFETEFLSLTIAVAAVEGVEEAIKHINSHSSKHTDSIVTASKEIADKFLNGVDSSGVFWNASTRFSDGFRYGFGTEVGISTSKIHARGPVGLEGLTCYQYQLRGTGQVVADYVGAGGKKEFKHENIDI
;
A
#
# COMPACT_ATOMS: atom_id res chain seq x y z
N MET A 1 -13.94 -20.54 -13.64
CA MET A 1 -12.80 -21.26 -14.24
C MET A 1 -13.06 -21.58 -15.71
N GLU A 2 -14.03 -22.44 -16.04
CA GLU A 2 -14.34 -22.83 -17.44
C GLU A 2 -14.54 -21.63 -18.40
N ALA A 3 -15.25 -20.59 -17.97
CA ALA A 3 -15.47 -19.40 -18.78
C ALA A 3 -14.18 -18.61 -19.05
N ALA A 4 -13.26 -18.54 -18.07
CA ALA A 4 -11.99 -17.85 -18.21
C ALA A 4 -11.01 -18.64 -19.12
N GLU A 5 -11.02 -19.97 -19.02
CA GLU A 5 -10.25 -20.85 -19.91
C GLU A 5 -10.73 -20.74 -21.36
N LYS A 6 -12.05 -20.78 -21.60
CA LYS A 6 -12.64 -20.56 -22.94
C LYS A 6 -12.34 -19.18 -23.52
N ALA A 7 -12.18 -18.18 -22.65
CA ALA A 7 -11.82 -16.81 -23.05
C ALA A 7 -10.31 -16.61 -23.23
N ASN A 8 -9.48 -17.65 -23.13
CA ASN A 8 -8.01 -17.59 -23.22
C ASN A 8 -7.39 -16.56 -22.26
N VAL A 9 -7.95 -16.44 -21.05
CA VAL A 9 -7.38 -15.58 -20.01
C VAL A 9 -5.98 -16.09 -19.63
N ALA A 10 -5.02 -15.19 -19.45
CA ALA A 10 -3.65 -15.56 -19.14
C ALA A 10 -3.56 -16.40 -17.84
N ALA A 11 -2.71 -17.43 -17.83
CA ALA A 11 -2.58 -18.37 -16.72
C ALA A 11 -2.36 -17.72 -15.32
N PRO A 12 -1.57 -16.63 -15.18
CA PRO A 12 -1.43 -15.93 -13.90
C PRO A 12 -2.75 -15.33 -13.38
N LEU A 13 -3.62 -14.84 -14.28
CA LEU A 13 -4.93 -14.31 -13.92
C LEU A 13 -5.87 -15.46 -13.51
N ILE A 14 -5.84 -16.59 -14.22
CA ILE A 14 -6.60 -17.80 -13.84
C ILE A 14 -6.22 -18.29 -12.43
N LYS A 15 -4.92 -18.28 -12.09
CA LYS A 15 -4.47 -18.65 -10.74
C LYS A 15 -4.98 -17.69 -9.66
N ARG A 16 -5.19 -16.41 -9.99
CA ARG A 16 -5.78 -15.43 -9.07
C ARG A 16 -7.28 -15.67 -8.88
N LEU A 17 -8.01 -16.01 -9.95
CA LEU A 17 -9.45 -16.31 -9.93
C LEU A 17 -9.86 -17.51 -9.06
N ASP A 18 -8.99 -18.51 -8.94
CA ASP A 18 -9.32 -19.75 -8.25
C ASP A 18 -9.35 -19.56 -6.73
N LEU A 19 -10.55 -19.56 -6.15
CA LEU A 19 -10.80 -19.51 -4.71
C LEU A 19 -10.65 -20.87 -4.01
N SER A 20 -10.70 -21.97 -4.77
CA SER A 20 -10.68 -23.34 -4.22
C SER A 20 -9.27 -23.84 -3.91
N ARG A 21 -8.25 -23.15 -4.43
CA ARG A 21 -6.85 -23.50 -4.21
C ARG A 21 -6.34 -23.02 -2.86
N GLY A 22 -5.78 -23.96 -2.11
CA GLY A 22 -5.15 -23.69 -0.82
C GLY A 22 -6.18 -23.25 0.21
N ASP A 23 -5.81 -22.25 1.01
CA ASP A 23 -6.56 -21.66 2.12
C ASP A 23 -7.23 -20.33 1.73
N LYS A 24 -7.28 -19.97 0.44
CA LYS A 24 -7.78 -18.66 -0.01
C LYS A 24 -9.21 -18.37 0.44
N PHE A 25 -10.11 -19.35 0.31
CA PHE A 25 -11.50 -19.18 0.71
C PHE A 25 -11.63 -18.98 2.22
N ASP A 26 -10.94 -19.80 3.01
CA ASP A 26 -10.92 -19.68 4.47
C ASP A 26 -10.30 -18.35 4.92
N THR A 27 -9.22 -17.91 4.27
CA THR A 27 -8.56 -16.61 4.52
C THR A 27 -9.48 -15.44 4.19
N MET A 28 -10.23 -15.52 3.09
CA MET A 28 -11.23 -14.51 2.73
C MET A 28 -12.31 -14.41 3.80
N LEU A 29 -12.84 -15.54 4.28
CA LEU A 29 -13.85 -15.57 5.34
C LEU A 29 -13.29 -15.05 6.67
N GLN A 30 -12.09 -15.49 7.05
CA GLN A 30 -11.43 -15.04 8.27
C GLN A 30 -11.21 -13.53 8.25
N GLY A 31 -10.81 -12.96 7.11
CA GLY A 31 -10.61 -11.52 6.99
C GLY A 31 -11.89 -10.70 7.19
N VAL A 32 -13.09 -11.25 6.90
CA VAL A 32 -14.36 -10.60 7.24
C VAL A 32 -14.58 -10.59 8.75
N LEU A 33 -14.29 -11.70 9.44
CA LEU A 33 -14.39 -11.81 10.89
C LEU A 33 -13.36 -10.91 11.60
N ASP A 34 -12.15 -10.82 11.05
CA ASP A 34 -11.10 -9.94 11.55
C ASP A 34 -11.57 -8.48 11.51
N VAL A 35 -12.14 -8.02 10.38
CA VAL A 35 -12.72 -6.67 10.26
C VAL A 35 -13.85 -6.44 11.26
N ALA A 36 -14.73 -7.42 11.45
CA ALA A 36 -15.82 -7.31 12.42
C ALA A 36 -15.29 -7.07 13.85
N SER A 37 -14.16 -7.71 14.20
CA SER A 37 -13.51 -7.60 15.52
C SER A 37 -12.75 -6.28 15.75
N LEU A 38 -12.43 -5.52 14.70
CA LEU A 38 -11.74 -4.24 14.84
C LEU A 38 -12.61 -3.20 15.56
N PRO A 39 -11.98 -2.23 16.26
CA PRO A 39 -12.68 -1.07 16.81
C PRO A 39 -13.48 -0.32 15.73
N ASP A 40 -14.59 0.29 16.12
CA ASP A 40 -15.35 1.18 15.23
C ASP A 40 -14.53 2.46 14.97
N PRO A 41 -14.20 2.78 13.70
CA PRO A 41 -13.43 3.97 13.39
C PRO A 41 -14.28 5.25 13.41
N LEU A 42 -15.61 5.17 13.52
CA LEU A 42 -16.54 6.30 13.39
C LEU A 42 -16.88 6.97 14.72
N GLY A 43 -17.14 8.27 14.68
CA GLY A 43 -17.59 9.03 15.84
C GLY A 43 -16.49 9.33 16.86
N ASN A 44 -15.24 8.94 16.59
CA ASN A 44 -14.12 9.18 17.47
C ASN A 44 -13.75 10.67 17.48
N ILE A 45 -13.64 11.26 18.67
CA ILE A 45 -13.15 12.62 18.85
C ILE A 45 -11.62 12.56 18.82
N THR A 46 -11.00 13.32 17.92
CA THR A 46 -9.53 13.35 17.72
C THR A 46 -8.92 14.72 18.03
N PHE A 47 -9.76 15.68 18.38
CA PHE A 47 -9.39 17.02 18.83
C PHE A 47 -10.62 17.64 19.50
N ALA A 48 -10.42 18.27 20.66
CA ALA A 48 -11.47 19.00 21.35
C ALA A 48 -10.88 20.25 22.00
N ASN A 49 -11.56 21.38 21.83
CA ASN A 49 -11.10 22.66 22.34
C ASN A 49 -12.29 23.56 22.71
N ARG A 50 -12.24 24.17 23.89
CA ARG A 50 -13.20 25.17 24.37
C ARG A 50 -12.77 26.54 23.87
N LEU A 51 -13.61 27.12 23.02
CA LEU A 51 -13.36 28.41 22.39
C LEU A 51 -13.91 29.58 23.24
N ASP A 52 -15.04 29.39 23.92
CA ASP A 52 -15.66 30.35 24.86
C ASP A 52 -16.52 29.57 25.87
N ASP A 53 -17.06 30.25 26.89
CA ASP A 53 -18.10 29.68 27.74
C ASP A 53 -19.33 29.29 26.91
N GLY A 54 -19.64 27.99 26.94
CA GLY A 54 -20.72 27.41 26.13
C GLY A 54 -20.41 27.33 24.63
N LEU A 55 -19.14 27.44 24.21
CA LEU A 55 -18.70 27.25 22.83
C LEU A 55 -17.54 26.25 22.74
N GLU A 56 -17.81 25.06 22.22
CA GLU A 56 -16.84 23.96 22.17
C GLU A 56 -16.73 23.39 20.76
N LEU A 57 -15.49 23.17 20.31
CA LEU A 57 -15.14 22.66 19.00
C LEU A 57 -14.62 21.23 19.12
N TYR A 58 -15.17 20.33 18.31
CA TYR A 58 -14.76 18.93 18.25
C TYR A 58 -14.41 18.52 16.82
N ARG A 59 -13.33 17.76 16.63
CA ARG A 59 -13.02 17.06 15.37
C ARG A 59 -13.44 15.60 15.52
N VAL A 60 -14.45 15.19 14.77
CA VAL A 60 -15.10 13.88 14.87
C VAL A 60 -14.87 13.09 13.60
N THR A 61 -14.41 11.84 13.71
CA THR A 61 -14.24 10.95 12.55
C THR A 61 -15.59 10.59 11.92
N CYS A 62 -15.62 10.53 10.59
CA CYS A 62 -16.81 10.20 9.81
C CYS A 62 -16.42 9.40 8.55
N PRO A 63 -17.34 8.67 7.91
CA PRO A 63 -17.03 7.97 6.66
C PRO A 63 -16.57 8.96 5.59
N ILE A 64 -15.80 8.46 4.62
CA ILE A 64 -15.49 9.23 3.41
C ILE A 64 -16.77 9.51 2.60
N GLY A 65 -17.65 8.52 2.49
CA GLY A 65 -18.90 8.60 1.75
C GLY A 65 -19.08 7.38 0.85
N VAL A 66 -18.84 7.54 -0.45
CA VAL A 66 -19.02 6.50 -1.47
C VAL A 66 -17.67 6.11 -2.09
N LEU A 67 -17.35 4.82 -1.97
CA LEU A 67 -16.15 4.22 -2.55
C LEU A 67 -16.46 3.57 -3.89
N LEU A 68 -15.63 3.81 -4.90
CA LEU A 68 -15.61 3.03 -6.15
C LEU A 68 -14.39 2.14 -6.17
N VAL A 69 -14.59 0.84 -6.09
CA VAL A 69 -13.48 -0.13 -6.09
C VAL A 69 -13.47 -0.88 -7.41
N ILE A 70 -12.36 -0.75 -8.14
CA ILE A 70 -12.19 -1.35 -9.47
C ILE A 70 -11.09 -2.41 -9.37
N PHE A 71 -11.37 -3.66 -9.75
CA PHE A 71 -10.42 -4.76 -9.57
C PHE A 71 -10.41 -5.77 -10.72
N GLU A 72 -9.24 -6.40 -10.91
CA GLU A 72 -8.98 -7.41 -11.94
C GLU A 72 -8.69 -8.77 -11.31
N SER A 73 -9.42 -9.81 -11.76
CA SER A 73 -9.14 -11.23 -11.53
C SER A 73 -8.94 -11.65 -10.07
N ARG A 74 -9.60 -11.00 -9.11
CA ARG A 74 -9.45 -11.24 -7.65
C ARG A 74 -10.79 -11.30 -6.91
N PRO A 75 -11.53 -12.42 -6.98
CA PRO A 75 -12.81 -12.60 -6.29
C PRO A 75 -12.74 -12.61 -4.77
N GLU A 76 -11.59 -12.95 -4.20
CA GLU A 76 -11.37 -12.92 -2.76
C GLU A 76 -11.49 -11.49 -2.19
N VAL A 77 -11.16 -10.47 -2.98
CA VAL A 77 -11.05 -9.09 -2.51
C VAL A 77 -12.43 -8.47 -2.23
N ILE A 78 -13.50 -8.96 -2.86
CA ILE A 78 -14.85 -8.39 -2.68
C ILE A 78 -15.31 -8.45 -1.24
N ALA A 79 -15.22 -9.63 -0.62
CA ALA A 79 -15.76 -9.82 0.73
C ALA A 79 -15.04 -8.91 1.74
N ASN A 80 -13.71 -8.86 1.70
CA ASN A 80 -12.90 -8.03 2.58
C ASN A 80 -13.14 -6.52 2.37
N ILE A 81 -13.22 -6.06 1.12
CA ILE A 81 -13.47 -4.65 0.82
C ILE A 81 -14.88 -4.24 1.23
N THR A 82 -15.88 -5.09 0.99
CA THR A 82 -17.24 -4.82 1.46
C THR A 82 -17.31 -4.77 2.98
N ALA A 83 -16.64 -5.69 3.68
CA ALA A 83 -16.57 -5.68 5.13
C ALA A 83 -15.92 -4.37 5.65
N LEU A 84 -14.79 -3.96 5.06
CA LEU A 84 -14.13 -2.70 5.38
C LEU A 84 -15.04 -1.48 5.13
N ALA A 85 -15.70 -1.43 3.98
CA ALA A 85 -16.59 -0.33 3.62
C ALA A 85 -17.76 -0.21 4.61
N ILE A 86 -18.44 -1.32 4.92
CA ILE A 86 -19.53 -1.36 5.89
C ILE A 86 -19.04 -0.92 7.27
N LYS A 87 -17.94 -1.50 7.76
CA LYS A 87 -17.40 -1.21 9.09
C LYS A 87 -16.92 0.24 9.23
N SER A 88 -16.48 0.86 8.15
CA SER A 88 -16.11 2.28 8.09
C SER A 88 -17.26 3.21 7.69
N GLY A 89 -18.50 2.70 7.62
CA GLY A 89 -19.70 3.49 7.33
C GLY A 89 -19.81 4.03 5.90
N ASN A 90 -19.04 3.47 4.97
CA ASN A 90 -19.04 3.87 3.57
C ASN A 90 -19.99 3.01 2.75
N ALA A 91 -20.64 3.63 1.76
CA ALA A 91 -21.23 2.88 0.65
C ALA A 91 -20.12 2.46 -0.33
N VAL A 92 -20.30 1.35 -1.03
CA VAL A 92 -19.32 0.85 -1.99
C VAL A 92 -19.95 0.40 -3.30
N ILE A 93 -19.36 0.87 -4.39
CA ILE A 93 -19.61 0.45 -5.77
C ILE A 93 -18.46 -0.43 -6.20
N LEU A 94 -18.74 -1.69 -6.49
CA LEU A 94 -17.78 -2.70 -6.90
C LEU A 94 -17.83 -2.87 -8.41
N LYS A 95 -16.70 -2.63 -9.09
CA LYS A 95 -16.56 -2.85 -10.52
C LYS A 95 -15.46 -3.88 -10.78
N GLY A 96 -15.92 -5.08 -11.11
CA GLY A 96 -15.06 -6.20 -11.43
C GLY A 96 -14.69 -6.34 -12.90
N GLY A 97 -13.61 -7.08 -13.17
CA GLY A 97 -13.29 -7.63 -14.50
C GLY A 97 -14.30 -8.67 -14.99
N LYS A 98 -14.42 -8.81 -16.31
CA LYS A 98 -15.41 -9.72 -16.96
C LYS A 98 -15.15 -11.18 -16.63
N GLU A 99 -13.89 -11.54 -16.42
CA GLU A 99 -13.39 -12.88 -16.16
C GLU A 99 -13.83 -13.47 -14.81
N SER A 100 -14.25 -12.61 -13.87
CA SER A 100 -14.67 -13.02 -12.53
C SER A 100 -16.17 -12.84 -12.28
N PHE A 101 -16.93 -12.50 -13.32
CA PHE A 101 -18.32 -12.05 -13.21
C PHE A 101 -19.21 -13.01 -12.40
N HIS A 102 -19.15 -14.31 -12.69
CA HIS A 102 -19.99 -15.30 -12.01
C HIS A 102 -19.69 -15.41 -10.52
N SER A 103 -18.41 -15.37 -10.14
CA SER A 103 -18.01 -15.37 -8.72
C SER A 103 -18.48 -14.09 -8.02
N PHE A 104 -18.36 -12.94 -8.67
CA PHE A 104 -18.79 -11.67 -8.12
C PHE A 104 -20.30 -11.59 -7.92
N ALA A 105 -21.07 -12.05 -8.91
CA ALA A 105 -22.52 -12.11 -8.82
C ALA A 105 -22.99 -12.99 -7.65
N ALA A 106 -22.36 -14.17 -7.47
CA ALA A 106 -22.67 -15.06 -6.36
C ALA A 106 -22.34 -14.43 -5.00
N ILE A 107 -21.15 -13.86 -4.83
CA ILE A 107 -20.73 -13.23 -3.57
C ILE A 107 -21.59 -11.99 -3.26
N SER A 108 -21.86 -11.15 -4.26
CA SER A 108 -22.72 -9.97 -4.12
C SER A 108 -24.16 -10.34 -3.73
N GLY A 109 -24.69 -11.44 -4.28
CA GLY A 109 -26.00 -11.98 -3.88
C GLY A 109 -26.05 -12.35 -2.41
N LEU A 110 -25.03 -13.08 -1.92
CA LEU A 110 -24.91 -13.45 -0.50
C LEU A 110 -24.75 -12.24 0.42
N ILE A 111 -23.98 -11.23 -0.01
CA ILE A 111 -23.84 -9.98 0.74
C ILE A 111 -25.19 -9.27 0.84
N ARG A 112 -25.95 -9.19 -0.25
CA ARG A 112 -27.28 -8.56 -0.25
C ARG A 112 -28.23 -9.29 0.70
N GLU A 113 -28.29 -10.61 0.61
CA GLU A 113 -29.10 -11.45 1.51
C GLU A 113 -28.73 -11.22 2.98
N ALA A 114 -27.43 -11.12 3.29
CA ALA A 114 -26.97 -10.83 4.65
C ALA A 114 -27.39 -9.43 5.13
N LEU A 115 -27.43 -8.43 4.24
CA LEU A 115 -27.82 -7.05 4.59
C LEU A 115 -29.33 -6.87 4.78
N GLU A 116 -30.18 -7.69 4.14
CA GLU A 116 -31.64 -7.61 4.26
C GLU A 116 -32.14 -7.77 5.72
N GLY A 117 -31.37 -8.45 6.57
CA GLY A 117 -31.65 -8.60 8.00
C GLY A 117 -31.14 -7.46 8.90
N THR A 118 -30.62 -6.37 8.32
CA THR A 118 -29.96 -5.28 9.05
C THR A 118 -30.57 -3.91 8.76
N GLU A 119 -30.16 -2.89 9.52
CA GLU A 119 -30.54 -1.49 9.23
C GLU A 119 -29.79 -0.87 8.05
N ILE A 120 -28.78 -1.58 7.51
CA ILE A 120 -27.97 -1.09 6.40
C ILE A 120 -28.80 -1.19 5.11
N PRO A 121 -28.97 -0.09 4.34
CA PRO A 121 -29.71 -0.13 3.10
C PRO A 121 -29.08 -1.13 2.11
N PRO A 122 -29.87 -1.98 1.42
CA PRO A 122 -29.33 -2.91 0.43
C PRO A 122 -28.54 -2.23 -0.70
N GLY A 123 -28.84 -0.96 -0.99
CA GLY A 123 -28.12 -0.15 -1.96
C GLY A 123 -26.75 0.38 -1.49
N ALA A 124 -26.35 0.13 -0.24
CA ALA A 124 -25.04 0.51 0.29
C ALA A 124 -23.89 -0.30 -0.35
N VAL A 125 -24.18 -1.49 -0.88
CA VAL A 125 -23.24 -2.31 -1.64
C VAL A 125 -23.81 -2.56 -3.02
N GLN A 126 -23.14 -2.04 -4.05
CA GLN A 126 -23.58 -2.17 -5.44
C GLN A 126 -22.54 -2.87 -6.28
N LEU A 127 -22.94 -3.87 -7.05
CA LEU A 127 -22.10 -4.50 -8.06
C LEU A 127 -22.49 -3.96 -9.43
N ILE A 128 -21.52 -3.41 -10.17
CA ILE A 128 -21.73 -3.01 -11.56
C ILE A 128 -21.49 -4.23 -12.45
N GLU A 129 -22.59 -4.89 -12.81
CA GLU A 129 -22.62 -6.11 -13.60
C GLU A 129 -22.41 -5.89 -15.11
N SER A 130 -22.70 -4.68 -15.58
CA SER A 130 -22.80 -4.40 -17.01
C SER A 130 -21.43 -4.21 -17.70
N ARG A 131 -21.46 -4.19 -19.04
CA ARG A 131 -20.31 -3.76 -19.87
C ARG A 131 -20.03 -2.25 -19.77
N GLN A 132 -20.69 -1.51 -18.87
CA GLN A 132 -20.45 -0.09 -18.67
C GLN A 132 -18.96 0.18 -18.58
N GLU A 133 -18.55 1.18 -19.35
CA GLU A 133 -17.17 1.58 -19.35
C GLU A 133 -16.83 2.16 -17.99
N VAL A 134 -15.71 1.72 -17.42
CA VAL A 134 -15.11 2.32 -16.22
C VAL A 134 -15.03 3.85 -16.37
N SER A 135 -14.85 4.35 -17.60
CA SER A 135 -14.82 5.76 -17.97
C SER A 135 -16.06 6.56 -17.53
N GLU A 136 -17.25 5.96 -17.49
CA GLU A 136 -18.48 6.66 -17.06
C GLU A 136 -18.54 6.82 -15.54
N LEU A 137 -18.13 5.79 -14.80
CA LEU A 137 -18.04 5.82 -13.34
C LEU A 137 -16.98 6.83 -12.87
N LEU A 138 -15.85 6.89 -13.56
CA LEU A 138 -14.77 7.84 -13.27
C LEU A 138 -15.15 9.32 -13.48
N LYS A 139 -16.29 9.59 -14.13
CA LYS A 139 -16.85 10.94 -14.32
C LYS A 139 -17.88 11.33 -13.26
N GLN A 140 -18.18 10.45 -12.30
CA GLN A 140 -19.20 10.70 -11.28
C GLN A 140 -18.62 11.34 -10.01
N ASP A 141 -17.77 12.37 -10.15
CA ASP A 141 -17.12 13.09 -9.03
C ASP A 141 -18.09 13.84 -8.12
N LYS A 142 -19.37 13.92 -8.50
CA LYS A 142 -20.45 14.40 -7.63
C LYS A 142 -20.94 13.35 -6.63
N TYR A 143 -20.80 12.06 -6.93
CA TYR A 143 -21.42 10.96 -6.17
C TYR A 143 -20.42 9.97 -5.59
N ILE A 144 -19.18 9.97 -6.10
CA ILE A 144 -18.14 9.05 -5.71
C ILE A 144 -17.00 9.87 -5.12
N ASP A 145 -16.66 9.58 -3.87
CA ASP A 145 -15.70 10.35 -3.07
C ASP A 145 -14.28 9.79 -3.16
N LEU A 146 -14.13 8.49 -3.42
CA LEU A 146 -12.83 7.83 -3.54
C LEU A 146 -12.84 6.66 -4.53
N VAL A 147 -11.82 6.58 -5.39
CA VAL A 147 -11.57 5.40 -6.24
C VAL A 147 -10.42 4.57 -5.68
N VAL A 148 -10.63 3.26 -5.56
CA VAL A 148 -9.60 2.30 -5.16
C VAL A 148 -9.37 1.29 -6.30
N PRO A 149 -8.35 1.48 -7.14
CA PRO A 149 -7.97 0.49 -8.14
C PRO A 149 -7.11 -0.64 -7.54
N ARG A 150 -7.46 -1.89 -7.84
CA ARG A 150 -6.73 -3.11 -7.46
C ARG A 150 -6.49 -3.98 -8.69
N GLY A 151 -5.39 -3.75 -9.38
CA GLY A 151 -5.07 -4.48 -10.62
C GLY A 151 -3.65 -4.20 -11.09
N SER A 152 -3.46 -4.23 -12.40
CA SER A 152 -2.19 -3.89 -13.02
C SER A 152 -1.79 -2.41 -12.83
N ASN A 153 -0.49 -2.13 -12.92
CA ASN A 153 0.06 -0.77 -12.92
C ASN A 153 -0.58 0.09 -14.03
N GLU A 154 -0.82 -0.50 -15.19
CA GLU A 154 -1.48 0.16 -16.33
C GLU A 154 -2.91 0.58 -16.00
N LEU A 155 -3.71 -0.29 -15.36
CA LEU A 155 -5.05 0.06 -14.89
C LEU A 155 -5.02 1.26 -13.94
N VAL A 156 -4.11 1.23 -12.95
CA VAL A 156 -4.01 2.32 -11.95
C VAL A 156 -3.63 3.64 -12.63
N ARG A 157 -2.63 3.63 -13.52
CA ARG A 157 -2.19 4.81 -14.29
C ARG A 157 -3.30 5.36 -15.19
N SER A 158 -4.05 4.47 -15.83
CA SER A 158 -5.20 4.82 -16.67
C SER A 158 -6.29 5.51 -15.84
N ILE A 159 -6.67 4.93 -14.69
CA ILE A 159 -7.67 5.53 -13.79
C ILE A 159 -7.21 6.91 -13.31
N LYS A 160 -5.98 7.02 -12.79
CA LYS A 160 -5.42 8.29 -12.30
C LYS A 160 -5.42 9.40 -13.37
N SER A 161 -5.20 9.03 -14.63
CA SER A 161 -5.18 9.99 -15.75
C SER A 161 -6.58 10.41 -16.22
N ASN A 162 -7.62 9.67 -15.86
CA ASN A 162 -8.97 9.81 -16.45
C ASN A 162 -10.07 10.20 -15.45
N THR A 163 -9.73 10.53 -14.20
CA THR A 163 -10.72 10.92 -13.17
C THR A 163 -10.32 12.17 -12.41
N LYS A 164 -11.32 12.89 -11.91
CA LYS A 164 -11.16 13.96 -10.91
C LYS A 164 -11.38 13.46 -9.48
N ILE A 165 -11.94 12.27 -9.33
CA ILE A 165 -12.17 11.65 -8.03
C ILE A 165 -10.80 11.32 -7.41
N PRO A 166 -10.57 11.58 -6.12
CA PRO A 166 -9.36 11.13 -5.45
C PRO A 166 -9.14 9.63 -5.65
N VAL A 167 -7.89 9.23 -5.94
CA VAL A 167 -7.53 7.84 -6.20
C VAL A 167 -6.56 7.34 -5.13
N LEU A 168 -6.97 6.31 -4.39
CA LEU A 168 -6.14 5.65 -3.38
C LEU A 168 -5.51 4.39 -3.97
N GLY A 169 -4.19 4.41 -4.16
CA GLY A 169 -3.44 3.28 -4.67
C GLY A 169 -2.04 3.68 -5.14
N HIS A 170 -1.22 2.68 -5.44
CA HIS A 170 0.12 2.86 -6.01
C HIS A 170 0.14 2.39 -7.47
N ALA A 171 0.96 3.05 -8.29
CA ALA A 171 1.10 2.70 -9.69
C ALA A 171 2.28 1.77 -9.96
N ASP A 172 3.28 1.73 -9.06
CA ASP A 172 4.53 0.97 -9.25
C ASP A 172 5.09 0.53 -7.89
N GLY A 173 5.89 -0.53 -7.90
CA GLY A 173 6.49 -1.18 -6.73
C GLY A 173 8.01 -1.21 -6.73
N LEU A 174 8.68 -0.08 -6.99
CA LEU A 174 10.14 0.02 -6.99
C LEU A 174 10.65 0.19 -5.56
N CYS A 175 10.97 -0.93 -4.92
CA CYS A 175 11.44 -0.99 -3.53
C CYS A 175 12.95 -1.23 -3.47
N SER A 176 13.64 -0.60 -2.52
CA SER A 176 15.09 -0.73 -2.35
C SER A 176 15.49 -1.29 -0.99
N VAL A 177 16.59 -2.04 -0.96
CA VAL A 177 17.28 -2.38 0.30
C VAL A 177 18.68 -1.77 0.27
N TYR A 178 19.02 -0.98 1.28
CA TYR A 178 20.35 -0.43 1.47
C TYR A 178 21.10 -1.18 2.58
N VAL A 179 22.29 -1.70 2.28
CA VAL A 179 23.15 -2.39 3.24
C VAL A 179 24.34 -1.50 3.60
N HIS A 180 24.37 -1.03 4.84
CA HIS A 180 25.46 -0.23 5.39
C HIS A 180 26.63 -1.15 5.82
N ARG A 181 27.86 -0.62 5.87
CA ARG A 181 29.08 -1.41 6.15
C ARG A 181 29.17 -2.06 7.53
N ASP A 182 28.35 -1.60 8.47
CA ASP A 182 28.30 -2.10 9.85
C ASP A 182 27.14 -3.09 10.07
N ALA A 183 26.44 -3.46 9.01
CA ALA A 183 25.41 -4.47 9.07
C ALA A 183 25.99 -5.83 9.48
N ASP A 184 25.20 -6.62 10.17
CA ASP A 184 25.46 -8.06 10.26
C ASP A 184 25.21 -8.68 8.87
N VAL A 185 26.23 -9.32 8.31
CA VAL A 185 26.20 -9.80 6.92
C VAL A 185 25.16 -10.90 6.70
N ASP A 186 24.95 -11.78 7.67
CA ASP A 186 24.00 -12.88 7.57
C ASP A 186 22.56 -12.35 7.68
N MET A 187 22.32 -11.40 8.58
CA MET A 187 21.06 -10.67 8.66
C MET A 187 20.76 -9.92 7.36
N ALA A 188 21.74 -9.21 6.79
CA ALA A 188 21.59 -8.50 5.52
C ALA A 188 21.23 -9.46 4.39
N ALA A 189 21.93 -10.59 4.26
CA ALA A 189 21.62 -11.60 3.25
C ALA A 189 20.19 -12.14 3.39
N ARG A 190 19.77 -12.49 4.61
CA ARG A 190 18.40 -12.96 4.88
C ARG A 190 17.33 -11.94 4.52
N ILE A 191 17.52 -10.68 4.91
CA ILE A 191 16.57 -9.59 4.63
C ILE A 191 16.45 -9.36 3.13
N VAL A 192 17.58 -9.27 2.42
CA VAL A 192 17.59 -9.01 0.97
C VAL A 192 16.95 -10.17 0.20
N VAL A 193 17.26 -11.41 0.55
CA VAL A 193 16.67 -12.60 -0.08
C VAL A 193 15.17 -12.65 0.18
N ASP A 194 14.70 -12.47 1.42
CA ASP A 194 13.25 -12.48 1.70
C ASP A 194 12.53 -11.33 0.97
N SER A 195 13.13 -10.13 0.96
CA SER A 195 12.59 -8.96 0.27
C SER A 195 12.38 -9.22 -1.22
N LYS A 196 13.23 -10.01 -1.88
CA LYS A 196 13.09 -10.35 -3.30
C LYS A 196 12.21 -11.58 -3.57
N THR A 197 12.41 -12.65 -2.81
CA THR A 197 11.99 -14.01 -3.19
C THR A 197 10.71 -14.50 -2.53
N ASN A 198 10.30 -13.89 -1.40
CA ASN A 198 9.11 -14.31 -0.66
C ASN A 198 7.85 -14.34 -1.53
N TYR A 199 7.62 -13.26 -2.29
CA TYR A 199 6.58 -13.21 -3.31
C TYR A 199 6.96 -12.20 -4.39
N VAL A 200 7.59 -12.72 -5.44
CA VAL A 200 8.21 -11.93 -6.53
C VAL A 200 7.24 -11.00 -7.26
N ALA A 201 5.96 -11.36 -7.34
CA ALA A 201 4.94 -10.57 -8.02
C ALA A 201 4.23 -9.55 -7.10
N ALA A 202 4.71 -9.37 -5.87
CA ALA A 202 4.21 -8.36 -4.95
C ALA A 202 4.88 -7.00 -5.21
N CYS A 203 4.12 -5.93 -5.10
CA CYS A 203 4.59 -4.55 -5.30
C CYS A 203 5.59 -4.05 -4.24
N ASN A 204 5.75 -4.78 -3.14
CA ASN A 204 6.72 -4.50 -2.09
C ASN A 204 7.91 -5.47 -2.13
N ALA A 205 8.09 -6.22 -3.22
CA ALA A 205 9.32 -6.97 -3.45
C ALA A 205 10.46 -5.99 -3.75
N ALA A 206 11.65 -6.24 -3.21
CA ALA A 206 12.81 -5.42 -3.55
C ALA A 206 13.14 -5.52 -5.06
N GLU A 207 13.40 -4.40 -5.70
CA GLU A 207 13.83 -4.33 -7.11
C GLU A 207 15.25 -3.77 -7.24
N SER A 208 15.72 -3.04 -6.21
CA SER A 208 17.09 -2.53 -6.12
C SER A 208 17.78 -2.89 -4.81
N LEU A 209 19.08 -3.17 -4.88
CA LEU A 209 19.98 -3.41 -3.77
C LEU A 209 21.13 -2.39 -3.84
N LEU A 210 21.26 -1.57 -2.80
CA LEU A 210 22.35 -0.62 -2.64
C LEU A 210 23.30 -1.14 -1.58
N LEU A 211 24.60 -1.22 -1.88
CA LEU A 211 25.62 -1.55 -0.89
C LEU A 211 26.52 -0.35 -0.64
N GLN A 212 26.91 -0.14 0.62
CA GLN A 212 27.96 0.83 0.88
C GLN A 212 29.29 0.38 0.26
N ARG A 213 30.01 1.30 -0.39
CA ARG A 213 31.26 1.00 -1.11
C ARG A 213 32.33 0.35 -0.23
N SER A 214 32.46 0.79 1.02
CA SER A 214 33.41 0.17 1.96
C SER A 214 33.02 -1.25 2.40
N ALA A 215 31.80 -1.70 2.08
CA ALA A 215 31.27 -3.02 2.43
C ALA A 215 31.41 -4.04 1.28
N LEU A 216 31.89 -3.64 0.09
CA LEU A 216 31.91 -4.50 -1.09
C LEU A 216 32.75 -5.76 -0.87
N GLN A 217 33.91 -5.68 -0.21
CA GLN A 217 34.73 -6.86 0.02
C GLN A 217 34.20 -7.77 1.13
N SER A 218 33.52 -7.20 2.14
CA SER A 218 33.09 -7.94 3.34
C SER A 218 31.67 -8.49 3.26
N HIS A 219 30.76 -7.83 2.54
CA HIS A 219 29.33 -8.17 2.53
C HIS A 219 28.83 -8.67 1.18
N LEU A 220 29.29 -8.05 0.08
CA LEU A 220 28.79 -8.35 -1.26
C LEU A 220 28.90 -9.84 -1.62
N PRO A 221 30.01 -10.56 -1.37
CA PRO A 221 30.13 -11.94 -1.81
C PRO A 221 29.08 -12.85 -1.16
N THR A 222 28.85 -12.67 0.15
CA THR A 222 27.86 -13.44 0.91
C THR A 222 26.43 -13.14 0.44
N ILE A 223 26.08 -11.86 0.28
CA ILE A 223 24.73 -11.45 -0.13
C ILE A 223 24.45 -11.87 -1.57
N ALA A 224 25.40 -11.66 -2.49
CA ALA A 224 25.26 -12.03 -3.89
C ALA A 224 25.12 -13.55 -4.05
N LYS A 225 25.93 -14.34 -3.33
CA LYS A 225 25.82 -15.80 -3.33
C LYS A 225 24.45 -16.24 -2.82
N ALA A 226 23.96 -15.68 -1.71
CA ALA A 226 22.64 -16.03 -1.18
C ALA A 226 21.50 -15.73 -2.17
N LEU A 227 21.58 -14.62 -2.91
CA LEU A 227 20.63 -14.29 -3.97
C LEU A 227 20.71 -15.26 -5.16
N ILE A 228 21.92 -15.57 -5.63
CA ILE A 228 22.15 -16.49 -6.75
C ILE A 228 21.69 -17.90 -6.41
N ASP A 229 21.98 -18.38 -5.19
CA ASP A 229 21.54 -19.68 -4.67
C ASP A 229 20.02 -19.75 -4.57
N ALA A 230 19.35 -18.61 -4.34
CA ALA A 230 17.89 -18.48 -4.37
C ALA A 230 17.32 -18.29 -5.80
N GLY A 231 18.15 -18.36 -6.84
CA GLY A 231 17.74 -18.24 -8.24
C GLY A 231 17.56 -16.82 -8.75
N VAL A 232 18.06 -15.80 -8.03
CA VAL A 232 17.93 -14.39 -8.41
C VAL A 232 19.07 -13.98 -9.35
N SER A 233 18.72 -13.49 -10.54
CA SER A 233 19.66 -12.86 -11.46
C SER A 233 20.01 -11.43 -11.02
N LEU A 234 21.29 -11.08 -11.08
CA LEU A 234 21.82 -9.78 -10.65
C LEU A 234 22.12 -8.91 -11.86
N LYS A 235 21.52 -7.72 -11.91
CA LYS A 235 21.88 -6.63 -12.81
C LYS A 235 22.84 -5.71 -12.07
N VAL A 236 24.12 -5.73 -12.40
CA VAL A 236 25.17 -5.11 -11.58
C VAL A 236 25.85 -3.94 -12.30
N THR A 237 26.12 -2.87 -11.57
CA THR A 237 27.00 -1.78 -12.05
C THR A 237 28.44 -2.27 -12.24
N PRO A 238 29.29 -1.56 -13.02
CA PRO A 238 30.67 -1.98 -13.28
C PRO A 238 31.49 -2.24 -12.01
N GLU A 239 31.34 -1.38 -10.99
CA GLU A 239 32.03 -1.51 -9.70
C GLU A 239 31.63 -2.80 -8.95
N ILE A 240 30.33 -3.09 -8.89
CA ILE A 240 29.81 -4.33 -8.30
C ILE A 240 30.32 -5.55 -9.09
N SER A 241 30.31 -5.48 -10.43
CA SER A 241 30.81 -6.56 -11.29
C SER A 241 32.28 -6.88 -11.04
N GLU A 242 33.12 -5.86 -10.90
CA GLU A 242 34.54 -6.03 -10.61
C GLU A 242 34.75 -6.66 -9.23
N SER A 243 34.05 -6.19 -8.20
CA SER A 243 34.16 -6.74 -6.84
C SER A 243 33.70 -8.20 -6.76
N LEU A 244 32.63 -8.59 -7.48
CA LEU A 244 32.18 -9.99 -7.55
C LEU A 244 33.22 -10.89 -8.23
N LYS A 245 33.85 -10.43 -9.32
CA LYS A 245 34.91 -11.17 -10.02
C LYS A 245 36.13 -11.38 -9.13
N GLN A 246 36.55 -10.35 -8.39
CA GLN A 246 37.67 -10.45 -7.45
C GLN A 246 37.37 -11.45 -6.31
N ALA A 247 36.12 -11.53 -5.87
CA ALA A 247 35.68 -12.47 -4.85
C ALA A 247 35.40 -13.89 -5.39
N GLY A 248 35.53 -14.13 -6.70
CA GLY A 248 35.24 -15.41 -7.33
C GLY A 248 33.76 -15.81 -7.31
N VAL A 249 32.86 -14.82 -7.25
CA VAL A 249 31.40 -15.06 -7.30
C VAL A 249 30.95 -15.06 -8.75
N GLU A 250 30.44 -16.20 -9.20
CA GLU A 250 29.91 -16.42 -10.54
C GLU A 250 28.41 -16.73 -10.51
N GLY A 251 27.72 -16.45 -11.61
CA GLY A 251 26.33 -16.87 -11.78
C GLY A 251 26.19 -18.37 -11.98
N THR A 252 24.96 -18.86 -11.94
CA THR A 252 24.59 -20.24 -12.23
C THR A 252 23.76 -20.32 -13.52
N ALA A 253 23.43 -21.53 -13.96
CA ALA A 253 22.52 -21.73 -15.10
C ALA A 253 21.13 -21.10 -14.88
N SER A 254 20.69 -20.95 -13.62
CA SER A 254 19.40 -20.40 -13.24
C SER A 254 19.44 -18.94 -12.78
N ALA A 255 20.62 -18.39 -12.49
CA ALA A 255 20.78 -17.04 -11.96
C ALA A 255 22.02 -16.38 -12.57
N THR A 256 21.82 -15.36 -13.40
CA THR A 256 22.91 -14.72 -14.16
C THR A 256 23.41 -13.44 -13.49
N ILE A 257 24.66 -13.09 -13.74
CA ILE A 257 25.22 -11.77 -13.41
C ILE A 257 25.39 -11.03 -14.74
N ALA A 258 24.66 -9.95 -14.93
CA ALA A 258 24.68 -9.14 -16.15
C ALA A 258 24.89 -7.66 -15.81
N SER A 259 25.38 -6.87 -16.76
CA SER A 259 25.52 -5.42 -16.57
C SER A 259 24.15 -4.76 -16.37
N ALA A 260 24.07 -3.83 -15.42
CA ALA A 260 22.94 -2.93 -15.25
C ALA A 260 23.02 -1.74 -16.21
N GLU A 261 21.87 -1.30 -16.67
CA GLU A 261 21.65 0.00 -17.31
C GLU A 261 20.96 0.96 -16.33
N GLU A 262 21.01 2.27 -16.56
CA GLU A 262 20.34 3.25 -15.66
C GLU A 262 18.85 2.94 -15.47
N LYS A 263 18.19 2.54 -16.56
CA LYS A 263 16.77 2.16 -16.58
C LYS A 263 16.45 0.95 -15.70
N ASP A 264 17.42 0.09 -15.40
CA ASP A 264 17.18 -1.08 -14.52
C ASP A 264 16.81 -0.63 -13.09
N PHE A 265 17.28 0.53 -12.62
CA PHE A 265 16.90 1.09 -11.31
C PHE A 265 15.49 1.74 -11.31
N GLU A 266 14.89 1.92 -12.49
CA GLU A 266 13.52 2.41 -12.66
C GLU A 266 12.55 1.30 -13.13
N THR A 267 13.02 0.05 -13.19
CA THR A 267 12.25 -1.07 -13.74
C THR A 267 11.73 -1.99 -12.63
N GLU A 268 10.41 -2.15 -12.54
CA GLU A 268 9.79 -3.16 -11.67
C GLU A 268 9.83 -4.51 -12.40
N PHE A 269 10.79 -5.36 -12.04
CA PHE A 269 11.07 -6.58 -12.79
C PHE A 269 9.98 -7.64 -12.65
N LEU A 270 9.28 -7.69 -11.50
CA LEU A 270 8.27 -8.72 -11.18
C LEU A 270 8.74 -10.15 -11.47
N SER A 271 10.05 -10.37 -11.36
CA SER A 271 10.75 -11.62 -11.64
C SER A 271 11.90 -11.80 -10.65
N LEU A 272 12.58 -12.95 -10.68
CA LEU A 272 13.78 -13.21 -9.90
C LEU A 272 14.99 -12.46 -10.51
N THR A 273 14.88 -11.13 -10.55
CA THR A 273 15.90 -10.18 -11.01
C THR A 273 15.97 -9.01 -10.02
N ILE A 274 17.17 -8.50 -9.76
CA ILE A 274 17.40 -7.32 -8.93
C ILE A 274 18.56 -6.48 -9.48
N ALA A 275 18.42 -5.15 -9.44
CA ALA A 275 19.49 -4.21 -9.78
C ALA A 275 20.40 -3.97 -8.56
N VAL A 276 21.72 -3.90 -8.76
CA VAL A 276 22.70 -3.79 -7.68
C VAL A 276 23.71 -2.67 -7.98
N ALA A 277 23.81 -1.72 -7.06
CA ALA A 277 24.74 -0.60 -7.12
C ALA A 277 25.52 -0.41 -5.81
N ALA A 278 26.70 0.19 -5.92
CA ALA A 278 27.45 0.69 -4.78
C ALA A 278 27.15 2.17 -4.56
N VAL A 279 27.12 2.60 -3.30
CA VAL A 279 26.96 4.00 -2.87
C VAL A 279 27.96 4.32 -1.77
N GLU A 280 28.39 5.57 -1.62
CA GLU A 280 29.40 5.99 -0.64
C GLU A 280 28.94 5.80 0.82
N GLY A 281 27.65 6.00 1.06
CA GLY A 281 27.08 5.95 2.40
C GLY A 281 25.59 6.30 2.40
N VAL A 282 25.05 6.47 3.61
CA VAL A 282 23.61 6.65 3.83
C VAL A 282 23.01 7.85 3.10
N GLU A 283 23.76 8.96 2.95
CA GLU A 283 23.26 10.16 2.25
C GLU A 283 23.04 9.92 0.76
N GLU A 284 23.98 9.22 0.12
CA GLU A 284 23.84 8.87 -1.29
C GLU A 284 22.76 7.81 -1.48
N ALA A 285 22.64 6.85 -0.54
CA ALA A 285 21.55 5.89 -0.54
C ALA A 285 20.17 6.58 -0.48
N ILE A 286 19.99 7.54 0.45
CA ILE A 286 18.77 8.34 0.57
C ILE A 286 18.48 9.09 -0.73
N LYS A 287 19.49 9.75 -1.32
CA LYS A 287 19.35 10.48 -2.57
C LYS A 287 18.94 9.55 -3.71
N HIS A 288 19.61 8.41 -3.86
CA HIS A 288 19.31 7.43 -4.89
C HIS A 288 17.87 6.92 -4.75
N ILE A 289 17.47 6.51 -3.54
CA ILE A 289 16.12 6.01 -3.27
C ILE A 289 15.07 7.08 -3.58
N ASN A 290 15.25 8.32 -3.09
CA ASN A 290 14.30 9.40 -3.35
C ASN A 290 14.18 9.77 -4.83
N SER A 291 15.20 9.46 -5.64
CA SER A 291 15.20 9.67 -7.09
C SER A 291 14.58 8.52 -7.90
N HIS A 292 14.70 7.27 -7.46
CA HIS A 292 14.31 6.10 -8.26
C HIS A 292 13.16 5.27 -7.67
N SER A 293 12.95 5.30 -6.36
CA SER A 293 11.87 4.57 -5.70
C SER A 293 10.50 5.06 -6.16
N SER A 294 9.53 4.15 -6.20
CA SER A 294 8.11 4.49 -6.42
C SER A 294 7.46 5.06 -5.15
N LYS A 295 8.28 5.32 -4.11
CA LYS A 295 7.89 5.77 -2.78
C LYS A 295 7.04 4.75 -2.06
N HIS A 296 7.23 3.47 -2.38
CA HIS A 296 6.51 2.36 -1.79
C HIS A 296 7.18 1.92 -0.49
N THR A 297 8.17 1.03 -0.56
CA THR A 297 8.82 0.52 0.65
C THR A 297 10.32 0.44 0.45
N ASP A 298 11.09 1.03 1.36
CA ASP A 298 12.54 1.00 1.30
C ASP A 298 13.11 0.66 2.68
N SER A 299 14.21 -0.12 2.71
CA SER A 299 14.77 -0.65 3.95
C SER A 299 16.26 -0.37 4.06
N ILE A 300 16.74 -0.08 5.27
CA ILE A 300 18.15 -0.05 5.61
C ILE A 300 18.51 -1.23 6.51
N VAL A 301 19.69 -1.82 6.27
CA VAL A 301 20.33 -2.79 7.16
C VAL A 301 21.58 -2.16 7.75
N THR A 302 21.60 -2.00 9.08
CA THR A 302 22.71 -1.37 9.83
C THR A 302 22.62 -1.73 11.32
N ALA A 303 23.77 -1.81 12.00
CA ALA A 303 23.80 -1.92 13.46
C ALA A 303 23.67 -0.55 14.16
N SER A 304 23.96 0.55 13.47
CA SER A 304 23.92 1.89 14.02
C SER A 304 22.52 2.49 14.01
N LYS A 305 21.98 2.73 15.21
CA LYS A 305 20.72 3.46 15.40
C LYS A 305 20.76 4.86 14.77
N GLU A 306 21.90 5.56 14.87
CA GLU A 306 22.02 6.93 14.37
C GLU A 306 21.97 6.99 12.84
N ILE A 307 22.55 5.99 12.17
CA ILE A 307 22.45 5.83 10.71
C ILE A 307 21.04 5.40 10.29
N ALA A 308 20.43 4.49 11.05
CA ALA A 308 19.05 4.08 10.83
C ALA A 308 18.08 5.26 10.94
N ASP A 309 18.15 6.03 12.02
CA ASP A 309 17.31 7.21 12.24
C ASP A 309 17.49 8.24 11.11
N LYS A 310 18.72 8.42 10.63
CA LYS A 310 18.99 9.29 9.48
C LYS A 310 18.32 8.81 8.19
N PHE A 311 18.37 7.50 7.92
CA PHE A 311 17.69 6.90 6.77
C PHE A 311 16.17 6.99 6.90
N LEU A 312 15.62 6.62 8.06
CA LEU A 312 14.19 6.64 8.37
C LEU A 312 13.59 8.05 8.19
N ASN A 313 14.33 9.10 8.55
CA ASN A 313 13.89 10.48 8.39
C ASN A 313 14.20 11.07 7.00
N GLY A 314 15.13 10.48 6.25
CA GLY A 314 15.60 11.01 4.96
C GLY A 314 14.87 10.45 3.74
N VAL A 315 14.39 9.20 3.81
CA VAL A 315 13.68 8.53 2.72
C VAL A 315 12.20 8.92 2.70
N ASP A 316 11.70 9.37 1.55
CA ASP A 316 10.32 9.80 1.33
C ASP A 316 9.46 8.68 0.71
N SER A 317 9.39 7.53 1.38
CA SER A 317 8.56 6.37 0.99
C SER A 317 7.39 6.17 1.95
N SER A 318 6.40 5.36 1.56
CA SER A 318 5.25 5.07 2.42
C SER A 318 5.58 4.11 3.55
N GLY A 319 6.52 3.18 3.33
CA GLY A 319 7.19 2.41 4.37
C GLY A 319 8.71 2.65 4.32
N VAL A 320 9.31 2.97 5.47
CA VAL A 320 10.76 3.06 5.62
C VAL A 320 11.17 2.19 6.80
N PHE A 321 12.00 1.18 6.54
CA PHE A 321 12.28 0.11 7.50
C PHE A 321 13.74 0.08 7.93
N TRP A 322 13.98 -0.40 9.15
CA TRP A 322 15.30 -0.68 9.68
C TRP A 322 15.40 -2.16 10.06
N ASN A 323 16.38 -2.87 9.50
CA ASN A 323 16.65 -4.29 9.75
C ASN A 323 15.42 -5.19 9.55
N ALA A 324 14.57 -4.86 8.57
CA ALA A 324 13.38 -5.63 8.24
C ALA A 324 13.18 -5.73 6.71
N SER A 325 12.56 -6.83 6.28
CA SER A 325 12.20 -7.07 4.88
C SER A 325 11.17 -6.06 4.37
N THR A 326 11.30 -5.62 3.11
CA THR A 326 10.30 -4.75 2.47
C THR A 326 8.93 -5.42 2.40
N ARG A 327 8.89 -6.75 2.47
CA ARG A 327 7.66 -7.55 2.47
C ARG A 327 6.76 -7.28 3.66
N PHE A 328 7.26 -6.70 4.76
CA PHE A 328 6.43 -6.35 5.89
C PHE A 328 5.39 -5.24 5.59
N SER A 329 5.55 -4.47 4.51
CA SER A 329 4.55 -3.46 4.10
C SER A 329 3.26 -4.10 3.59
N ASP A 330 2.39 -4.50 4.51
CA ASP A 330 1.13 -5.20 4.30
C ASP A 330 0.21 -4.95 5.50
N GLY A 331 -1.07 -4.68 5.25
CA GLY A 331 -2.02 -4.28 6.30
C GLY A 331 -2.22 -5.33 7.38
N PHE A 332 -2.25 -6.61 7.03
CA PHE A 332 -2.34 -7.69 8.02
C PHE A 332 -1.08 -7.73 8.88
N ARG A 333 0.10 -7.67 8.24
CA ARG A 333 1.40 -7.64 8.96
C ARG A 333 1.57 -6.42 9.86
N TYR A 334 0.92 -5.30 9.53
CA TYR A 334 0.89 -4.09 10.37
C TYR A 334 -0.11 -4.16 11.52
N GLY A 335 -0.95 -5.20 11.57
CA GLY A 335 -1.99 -5.36 12.59
C GLY A 335 -3.28 -4.60 12.28
N PHE A 336 -3.53 -4.22 11.03
CA PHE A 336 -4.79 -3.58 10.62
C PHE A 336 -5.92 -4.59 10.37
N GLY A 337 -5.67 -5.90 10.56
CA GLY A 337 -6.57 -6.99 10.22
C GLY A 337 -6.63 -7.27 8.72
N THR A 338 -6.94 -6.26 7.91
CA THR A 338 -6.90 -6.35 6.44
C THR A 338 -6.65 -4.96 5.85
N GLU A 339 -6.42 -4.88 4.55
CA GLU A 339 -6.24 -3.63 3.82
C GLU A 339 -7.15 -3.52 2.58
N VAL A 340 -7.57 -2.29 2.28
CA VAL A 340 -8.20 -1.95 1.01
C VAL A 340 -7.17 -1.83 -0.13
N GLY A 341 -5.90 -1.66 0.22
CA GLY A 341 -4.75 -1.59 -0.68
C GLY A 341 -3.60 -0.80 -0.04
N ILE A 342 -2.55 -0.56 -0.83
CA ILE A 342 -1.40 0.26 -0.41
C ILE A 342 -1.41 1.58 -1.18
N SER A 343 -1.18 2.69 -0.48
CA SER A 343 -1.11 4.04 -1.05
C SER A 343 0.31 4.59 -0.98
N THR A 344 0.81 5.10 -2.10
CA THR A 344 2.03 5.92 -2.14
C THR A 344 1.72 7.43 -2.19
N SER A 345 0.45 7.81 -2.06
CA SER A 345 0.02 9.21 -1.95
C SER A 345 0.58 9.84 -0.67
N LYS A 346 0.93 11.12 -0.74
CA LYS A 346 1.29 11.92 0.44
C LYS A 346 0.08 12.50 1.17
N ILE A 347 -1.08 12.52 0.53
CA ILE A 347 -2.31 13.12 1.05
C ILE A 347 -3.26 11.99 1.46
N HIS A 348 -4.00 12.23 2.55
CA HIS A 348 -5.01 11.36 3.14
C HIS A 348 -4.44 10.13 3.86
N ALA A 349 -4.13 9.06 3.12
CA ALA A 349 -3.62 7.81 3.66
C ALA A 349 -2.38 7.35 2.86
N ARG A 350 -1.35 6.90 3.57
CA ARG A 350 -0.04 6.51 3.02
C ARG A 350 0.41 5.20 3.67
N GLY A 351 0.86 4.25 2.85
CA GLY A 351 1.19 2.88 3.26
C GLY A 351 -0.01 1.94 3.08
N PRO A 352 0.02 0.75 3.71
CA PRO A 352 -1.18 -0.09 3.84
C PRO A 352 -2.36 0.70 4.40
N VAL A 353 -3.54 0.55 3.79
CA VAL A 353 -4.73 1.34 4.13
C VAL A 353 -5.79 0.42 4.74
N GLY A 354 -5.96 0.51 6.07
CA GLY A 354 -7.02 -0.16 6.82
C GLY A 354 -8.28 0.73 6.99
N LEU A 355 -9.04 0.49 8.05
CA LEU A 355 -10.29 1.22 8.36
C LEU A 355 -10.09 2.74 8.49
N GLU A 356 -9.03 3.19 9.17
CA GLU A 356 -8.77 4.61 9.41
C GLU A 356 -8.63 5.38 8.09
N GLY A 357 -7.94 4.80 7.11
CA GLY A 357 -7.78 5.40 5.78
C GLY A 357 -9.05 5.38 4.92
N LEU A 358 -10.14 4.79 5.41
CA LEU A 358 -11.49 4.88 4.82
C LEU A 358 -12.40 5.85 5.59
N THR A 359 -11.85 6.64 6.50
CA THR A 359 -12.55 7.70 7.23
C THR A 359 -11.92 9.06 6.98
N CYS A 360 -12.71 10.12 7.14
CA CYS A 360 -12.23 11.49 7.22
C CYS A 360 -12.71 12.10 8.55
N TYR A 361 -12.78 13.42 8.64
CA TYR A 361 -13.31 14.10 9.82
C TYR A 361 -14.14 15.32 9.46
N GLN A 362 -15.04 15.67 10.37
CA GLN A 362 -15.77 16.93 10.36
C GLN A 362 -15.55 17.69 11.67
N TYR A 363 -15.63 19.02 11.60
CA TYR A 363 -15.64 19.87 12.78
C TYR A 363 -17.07 20.13 13.23
N GLN A 364 -17.37 19.79 14.48
CA GLN A 364 -18.63 20.10 15.14
C GLN A 364 -18.41 21.22 16.14
N LEU A 365 -18.92 22.41 15.85
CA LEU A 365 -18.91 23.54 16.76
C LEU A 365 -20.25 23.61 17.49
N ARG A 366 -20.22 23.46 18.81
CA ARG A 366 -21.40 23.42 19.68
C ARG A 366 -21.44 24.72 20.48
N GLY A 367 -22.45 25.54 20.22
CA GLY A 367 -22.62 26.86 20.83
C GLY A 367 -23.97 27.03 21.51
N THR A 368 -24.09 28.11 22.26
CA THR A 368 -25.31 28.59 22.94
C THR A 368 -25.77 29.95 22.40
N GLY A 369 -25.37 30.31 21.17
CA GLY A 369 -25.78 31.56 20.49
C GLY A 369 -24.66 32.57 20.23
N GLN A 370 -23.39 32.15 20.33
CA GLN A 370 -22.23 32.99 20.08
C GLN A 370 -22.22 33.47 18.61
N VAL A 371 -21.96 34.76 18.42
CA VAL A 371 -21.79 35.39 17.10
C VAL A 371 -20.37 35.92 16.95
N VAL A 372 -19.78 35.80 15.76
CA VAL A 372 -18.40 36.21 15.50
C VAL A 372 -18.17 37.69 15.81
N ALA A 373 -19.18 38.56 15.60
CA ALA A 373 -19.11 39.99 15.87
C ALA A 373 -18.85 40.36 17.34
N ASP A 374 -19.07 39.44 18.30
CA ASP A 374 -18.78 39.69 19.72
C ASP A 374 -17.28 39.60 20.03
N TYR A 375 -16.48 39.01 19.14
CA TYR A 375 -15.08 38.68 19.40
C TYR A 375 -14.10 39.73 18.86
N VAL A 376 -12.94 39.82 19.51
CA VAL A 376 -11.80 40.64 19.06
C VAL A 376 -11.38 40.21 17.66
N GLY A 377 -11.12 41.19 16.79
CA GLY A 377 -10.83 40.98 15.36
C GLY A 377 -12.05 41.07 14.44
N ALA A 378 -13.26 40.98 14.99
CA ALA A 378 -14.52 41.10 14.25
C ALA A 378 -15.40 42.30 14.67
N GLY A 379 -14.83 43.21 15.47
CA GLY A 379 -15.51 44.43 15.96
C GLY A 379 -16.02 44.34 17.40
N GLY A 380 -15.91 43.16 18.03
CA GLY A 380 -16.32 42.94 19.41
C GLY A 380 -15.17 43.05 20.42
N LYS A 381 -15.44 42.61 21.65
CA LYS A 381 -14.53 42.72 22.80
C LYS A 381 -14.24 41.39 23.52
N LYS A 382 -14.93 40.29 23.17
CA LYS A 382 -14.69 38.98 23.77
C LYS A 382 -13.41 38.37 23.20
N GLU A 383 -12.65 37.71 24.08
CA GLU A 383 -11.48 36.94 23.69
C GLU A 383 -11.83 35.45 23.67
N PHE A 384 -11.20 34.70 22.77
CA PHE A 384 -11.30 33.24 22.77
C PHE A 384 -10.45 32.63 23.89
N LYS A 385 -10.92 31.53 24.46
CA LYS A 385 -10.21 30.78 25.52
C LYS A 385 -9.14 29.84 24.97
N HIS A 386 -9.45 29.14 23.89
CA HIS A 386 -8.58 28.15 23.26
C HIS A 386 -8.05 27.05 24.20
N GLU A 387 -8.87 26.62 25.15
CA GLU A 387 -8.51 25.63 26.16
C GLU A 387 -8.72 24.21 25.62
N ASN A 388 -7.72 23.33 25.71
CA ASN A 388 -7.90 21.93 25.32
C ASN A 388 -8.90 21.22 26.26
N ILE A 389 -9.74 20.37 25.68
CA ILE A 389 -10.65 19.49 26.42
C ILE A 389 -10.05 18.08 26.39
N ASP A 390 -9.94 17.43 27.55
CA ASP A 390 -9.50 16.04 27.63
C ASP A 390 -10.55 15.11 27.01
N ILE A 391 -10.11 14.17 26.17
CA ILE A 391 -10.94 13.27 25.36
C ILE A 391 -10.68 11.81 25.64
#